data_AF-A0A434DSA5-F1
#
_entry.id   AF-A0A434DSA5-F1
#
_cell.length_a   1.000
_cell.length_b   1.000
_cell.length_c   1.000
_cell.angle_alpha   90.00
_cell.angle_beta   90.00
_cell.angle_gamma   90.00
#
_symmetry.space_group_name_H-M   'P 1'
#
loop_
_entity.id
_entity.type
_entity.pdbx_description
1 polymer ?
#
loop_
_entity_poly.entity_id
_entity_poly.type
_entity_poly.pdbx_seq_one_letter_code
_entity_poly.pdbx_strand_id
1 'polypeptide(L)' 'LAEGGRLVAVEGQGNSGVARLFLKTGGVVTGRGAFNAAIKPLPGFERIRAFEF' A
#
# COMPACT_ATOMS: atom_id res chain seq x y z
N LEU A 1 5.27 12.56 2.22
CA LEU A 1 4.30 13.44 1.53
C LEU A 1 4.49 14.87 2.00
N ALA A 2 4.46 15.83 1.07
CA ALA A 2 4.27 17.23 1.43
C ALA A 2 2.87 17.44 2.04
N GLU A 3 2.65 18.56 2.73
CA GLU A 3 1.34 18.90 3.30
C GLU A 3 0.27 18.97 2.18
N GLY A 4 -0.91 18.41 2.42
CA GLY A 4 -1.96 18.24 1.41
C GLY A 4 -1.68 17.14 0.36
N GLY A 5 -0.50 16.52 0.40
CA GLY A 5 -0.08 15.47 -0.53
C GLY A 5 -0.85 14.18 -0.33
N ARG A 6 -0.95 13.39 -1.42
CA ARG A 6 -1.68 12.12 -1.47
C ARG A 6 -0.79 11.00 -1.99
N LEU A 7 -1.03 9.79 -1.50
CA LEU A 7 -0.40 8.56 -1.99
C LEU A 7 -1.49 7.50 -2.14
N VAL A 8 -1.43 6.72 -3.20
CA VAL A 8 -2.23 5.49 -3.33
C VAL A 8 -1.26 4.32 -3.43
N ALA A 9 -1.55 3.28 -2.67
CA ALA A 9 -0.81 2.02 -2.72
C ALA A 9 -1.77 0.85 -2.54
N VAL A 10 -1.39 -0.32 -3.05
CA VAL A 10 -2.03 -1.59 -2.66
C VAL A 10 -1.17 -2.23 -1.60
N GLU A 11 -1.75 -2.46 -0.43
CA GLU A 11 -1.09 -3.16 0.69
C GLU A 11 -1.57 -4.61 0.73
N GLY A 12 -0.66 -5.57 0.94
CA GLY A 12 -0.96 -7.00 0.94
C GLY A 12 -0.61 -7.70 -0.38
N GLN A 13 -0.90 -8.99 -0.49
CA GLN A 13 -0.66 -9.79 -1.70
C GLN A 13 -1.83 -10.72 -2.01
N GLY A 14 -2.09 -10.93 -3.31
CA GLY A 14 -3.20 -11.77 -3.75
C GLY A 14 -4.53 -11.27 -3.19
N ASN A 15 -5.36 -12.17 -2.67
CA ASN A 15 -6.71 -11.84 -2.19
C ASN A 15 -6.74 -10.99 -0.91
N SER A 16 -5.61 -10.82 -0.20
CA SER A 16 -5.52 -9.91 0.94
C SER A 16 -5.11 -8.49 0.55
N GLY A 17 -4.85 -8.24 -0.74
CA GLY A 17 -4.48 -6.93 -1.24
C GLY A 17 -5.62 -5.90 -1.09
N VAL A 18 -5.32 -4.71 -0.56
CA VAL A 18 -6.28 -3.61 -0.40
C VAL A 18 -5.68 -2.32 -0.96
N ALA A 19 -6.39 -1.68 -1.88
CA ALA A 19 -6.07 -0.33 -2.33
C ALA A 19 -6.37 0.67 -1.22
N ARG A 20 -5.34 1.41 -0.79
CA ARG A 20 -5.40 2.39 0.29
C ARG A 20 -5.02 3.78 -0.22
N LEU A 21 -5.82 4.78 0.16
CA LEU A 21 -5.53 6.19 -0.06
C LEU A 21 -4.98 6.79 1.22
N PHE A 22 -3.83 7.46 1.10
CA PHE A 22 -3.21 8.24 2.16
C PHE A 22 -3.30 9.73 1.85
N LEU A 23 -3.50 10.52 2.90
CA LEU A 23 -3.50 11.97 2.87
C LEU A 23 -2.67 12.49 4.03
N LYS A 24 -1.80 13.48 3.76
CA LYS A 24 -1.14 14.25 4.82
C LYS A 24 -1.92 15.53 5.09
N THR A 25 -2.42 15.67 6.31
CA THR A 25 -3.12 16.87 6.78
C THR A 25 -2.75 17.17 8.23
N GLY A 26 -2.49 18.44 8.54
CA GLY A 26 -2.10 18.87 9.89
C GLY A 26 -0.82 18.18 10.38
N GLY A 27 0.12 17.88 9.48
CA GLY A 27 1.34 17.13 9.81
C GLY A 27 1.16 15.63 10.02
N VAL A 28 -0.08 15.11 10.04
CA VAL A 28 -0.38 13.69 10.24
C VAL A 28 -0.73 13.03 8.91
N VAL A 29 -0.26 11.80 8.71
CA VAL A 29 -0.68 10.96 7.57
C VAL A 29 -1.79 10.03 8.04
N THR A 30 -2.96 10.12 7.42
CA THR A 30 -4.07 9.19 7.63
C THR A 30 -4.24 8.31 6.39
N GLY A 31 -4.74 7.09 6.60
CA GLY A 31 -4.99 6.13 5.53
C GLY A 31 -6.39 5.53 5.64
N ARG A 32 -7.05 5.33 4.50
CA ARG A 32 -8.34 4.60 4.43
C ARG A 32 -8.32 3.56 3.33
N GLY A 33 -8.86 2.37 3.63
CA GLY A 33 -9.10 1.34 2.62
C GLY A 33 -10.20 1.78 1.66
N ALA A 34 -9.98 1.62 0.36
CA ALA A 34 -10.96 1.91 -0.67
C ALA A 34 -11.67 0.62 -1.13
N PHE A 35 -10.90 -0.37 -1.59
CA PHE A 35 -11.41 -1.65 -2.07
C PHE A 35 -10.32 -2.72 -2.09
N ASN A 36 -10.71 -4.00 -2.17
CA ASN A 36 -9.78 -5.11 -2.33
C ASN A 36 -9.17 -5.10 -3.74
N ALA A 37 -7.86 -5.25 -3.85
CA ALA A 37 -7.13 -5.22 -5.10
C ALA A 37 -6.02 -6.27 -5.10
N ALA A 38 -6.17 -7.30 -5.95
CA ALA A 38 -5.16 -8.33 -6.16
C ALA A 38 -4.32 -8.01 -7.41
N ILE A 39 -3.23 -7.27 -7.24
CA ILE A 39 -2.32 -6.89 -8.33
C ILE A 39 -0.93 -7.54 -8.15
N LYS A 40 -0.17 -7.61 -9.25
CA LYS A 40 1.24 -8.01 -9.17
C LYS A 40 2.03 -6.96 -8.37
N PRO A 41 3.07 -7.36 -7.61
CA PRO A 41 3.97 -6.42 -6.97
C PRO A 41 4.60 -5.47 -7.99
N LEU A 42 4.91 -4.26 -7.54
CA LEU A 42 5.75 -3.34 -8.31
C LEU A 42 7.16 -3.94 -8.45
N PRO A 43 7.90 -3.63 -9.53
CA PRO A 43 9.31 -4.00 -9.63
C PRO A 43 10.08 -3.54 -8.38
N GLY A 44 10.82 -4.46 -7.75
CA GLY A 44 11.54 -4.22 -6.50
C GLY A 44 10.72 -4.46 -5.22
N PHE A 45 9.44 -4.81 -5.33
CA PHE A 45 8.56 -5.20 -4.22
C PHE A 45 8.28 -6.72 -4.22
N GLU A 46 8.99 -7.49 -5.04
CA GLU A 46 8.90 -8.94 -5.01
C GLU A 46 9.40 -9.50 -3.67
N ARG A 47 8.74 -10.53 -3.17
CA ARG A 47 9.20 -11.23 -1.96
C ARG A 47 10.53 -11.90 -2.26
N ILE A 48 11.57 -11.52 -1.52
CA ILE A 48 12.87 -12.20 -1.56
C ILE A 48 12.64 -13.63 -1.05
N ARG A 49 13.09 -14.63 -1.81
CA ARG A 49 13.02 -16.03 -1.38
C ARG A 49 13.81 -16.17 -0.07
N ALA A 50 13.10 -16.53 0.99
CA ALA A 50 13.66 -16.91 2.28
C ALA A 50 13.28 -18.36 2.56
N PHE A 51 14.02 -19.02 3.46
CA PHE A 51 13.64 -20.35 3.93
C PHE A 51 12.30 -20.26 4.68
N GLU A 52 11.37 -21.14 4.30
CA GLU A 52 10.07 -21.31 4.95
C GLU A 52 10.07 -22.68 5.65
N PHE A 53 9.52 -22.74 6.86
CA PHE A 53 9.50 -23.94 7.73
C PHE A 53 8.17 -24.69 7.60
#